data_AF-A0A4Q3TIW9-F1
#
_entry.id   AF-A0A4Q3TIW9-F1
#
_cell.length_a   1.000
_cell.length_b   1.000
_cell.length_c   1.000
_cell.angle_alpha   90.00
_cell.angle_beta   90.00
_cell.angle_gamma   90.00
#
_symmetry.space_group_name_H-M   'P 1'
#
loop_
_entity.id
_entity.type
_entity.pdbx_description
1 polymer ?
#
loop_
_entity_poly.entity_id
_entity_poly.type
_entity_poly.pdbx_seq_one_letter_code
_entity_poly.pdbx_strand_id
1 'polypeptide(L)'
;MRALVLGLLILVAACAPRPADSQTTGPRRPTLDGIARDYVELILEIGEREPGYVDAYYGPPEWQAAAHANPRTLPVLLQETADLTARLNAISTDGEDAAIVQRKKYLLAHVSAAAARLRMLSGEQMSFADEAHALFGIRPELKPLTDYDPILARIDALIPGEGALTDRVTAFRSHYVIPKDRLQVVMDAAIAECRRRTLQHIRLPADESFTLAFVGDKPWSGYNYYQGNSA
;
A
#
# COMPACT_ATOMS: atom_id res chain seq x y z
N MET A 1 2.32 47.09 -69.53
CA MET A 1 1.26 48.11 -69.66
C MET A 1 -0.06 47.45 -69.30
N ARG A 2 -0.69 47.93 -68.22
CA ARG A 2 -2.14 47.92 -67.90
C ARG A 2 -2.94 46.60 -67.94
N ALA A 3 -3.23 46.16 -66.70
CA ALA A 3 -4.58 45.93 -66.15
C ALA A 3 -5.50 44.88 -66.78
N LEU A 4 -5.87 43.89 -65.96
CA LEU A 4 -7.28 43.54 -65.73
C LEU A 4 -7.45 42.92 -64.34
N VAL A 5 -8.32 43.58 -63.57
CA VAL A 5 -8.82 43.22 -62.24
C VAL A 5 -10.21 42.62 -62.43
N LEU A 6 -10.49 41.51 -61.75
CA LEU A 6 -11.77 40.99 -61.23
C LEU A 6 -11.52 39.48 -61.03
N GLY A 7 -11.72 38.80 -59.90
CA GLY A 7 -12.44 39.12 -58.68
C GLY A 7 -13.06 37.79 -58.23
N LEU A 8 -12.65 37.24 -57.08
CA LEU A 8 -13.55 36.41 -56.28
C LEU A 8 -13.08 36.36 -54.82
N LEU A 9 -14.01 36.70 -53.95
CA LEU A 9 -13.88 36.76 -52.50
C LEU A 9 -13.80 35.36 -51.87
N ILE A 10 -12.97 35.28 -50.83
CA ILE A 10 -13.21 34.71 -49.49
C ILE A 10 -13.77 33.28 -49.38
N LEU A 11 -12.96 32.40 -48.78
CA LEU A 11 -13.36 31.53 -47.68
C LEU A 11 -12.12 31.12 -46.85
N VAL A 12 -11.73 32.00 -45.93
CA VAL A 12 -10.97 31.64 -44.74
C VAL A 12 -11.99 31.57 -43.60
N ALA A 13 -12.32 30.36 -43.16
CA ALA A 13 -13.04 30.09 -41.92
C ALA A 13 -12.46 28.79 -41.36
N ALA A 14 -11.50 28.90 -40.44
CA ALA A 14 -11.75 28.76 -39.00
C ALA A 14 -11.74 27.29 -38.56
N CYS A 15 -10.53 26.75 -38.34
CA CYS A 15 -10.33 25.68 -37.36
C CYS A 15 -10.48 26.29 -35.96
N ALA A 16 -11.73 26.49 -35.52
CA ALA A 16 -12.01 26.71 -34.12
C ALA A 16 -12.03 25.34 -33.40
N PRO A 17 -11.34 25.19 -32.26
CA PRO A 17 -11.45 23.98 -31.45
C PRO A 17 -12.90 23.80 -30.99
N ARG A 18 -13.40 22.57 -31.09
CA ARG A 18 -14.71 22.18 -30.55
C ARG A 18 -14.76 22.57 -29.06
N PRO A 19 -15.78 23.29 -28.60
CA PRO A 19 -15.98 23.45 -27.16
C PRO A 19 -16.19 22.06 -26.57
N ALA A 20 -15.43 21.79 -25.51
CA ALA A 20 -15.59 20.58 -24.70
C ALA A 20 -17.06 20.46 -24.27
N ASP A 21 -17.61 19.24 -24.37
CA ASP A 21 -18.93 18.94 -23.87
C ASP A 21 -19.01 19.33 -22.39
N SER A 22 -19.73 20.42 -22.14
CA SER A 22 -20.17 20.84 -20.83
C SER A 22 -21.12 19.79 -20.28
N GLN A 23 -20.58 18.75 -19.65
CA GLN A 23 -21.40 17.78 -18.93
C GLN A 23 -22.06 18.48 -17.74
N THR A 24 -23.37 18.59 -17.85
CA THR A 24 -24.41 18.95 -16.89
C THR A 24 -24.00 18.78 -15.42
N THR A 25 -24.02 19.90 -14.68
CA THR A 25 -23.95 19.99 -13.22
C THR A 25 -25.24 19.47 -12.58
N GLY A 26 -25.40 18.15 -12.54
CA GLY A 26 -26.19 17.46 -11.51
C GLY A 26 -25.26 16.94 -10.40
N PRO A 27 -25.75 16.60 -9.20
CA PRO A 27 -24.91 15.97 -8.19
C PRO A 27 -24.32 14.68 -8.77
N ARG A 28 -23.01 14.69 -9.01
CA ARG A 28 -22.27 13.55 -9.55
C ARG A 28 -22.43 12.39 -8.56
N ARG A 29 -23.10 11.30 -8.98
CA ARG A 29 -23.21 10.09 -8.15
C ARG A 29 -21.79 9.68 -7.74
N PRO A 30 -21.56 9.34 -6.46
CA PRO A 30 -20.24 8.93 -6.01
C PRO A 30 -19.82 7.67 -6.78
N THR A 31 -18.68 7.74 -7.48
CA THR A 31 -18.07 6.58 -8.11
C THR A 31 -17.08 5.95 -7.15
N LEU A 32 -16.81 4.65 -7.32
CA LEU A 32 -15.82 3.95 -6.50
C LEU A 32 -14.42 4.58 -6.64
N ASP A 33 -14.05 5.05 -7.82
CA ASP A 33 -12.79 5.76 -8.06
C ASP A 33 -12.71 7.10 -7.32
N GLY A 34 -13.81 7.86 -7.30
CA GLY A 34 -13.87 9.13 -6.57
C GLY A 34 -13.70 8.92 -5.07
N ILE A 35 -14.38 7.93 -4.49
CA ILE A 35 -14.21 7.61 -3.07
C ILE A 35 -12.79 7.07 -2.80
N ALA A 36 -12.23 6.24 -3.69
CA ALA A 36 -10.87 5.73 -3.53
C ALA A 36 -9.83 6.86 -3.50
N ARG A 37 -10.02 7.91 -4.32
CA ARG A 37 -9.20 9.11 -4.27
C ARG A 37 -9.33 9.83 -2.93
N ASP A 38 -10.56 10.11 -2.48
CA ASP A 38 -10.79 10.83 -1.22
C ASP A 38 -10.23 10.05 -0.01
N TYR A 39 -10.28 8.71 -0.07
CA TYR A 39 -9.61 7.85 0.91
C TYR A 39 -8.09 8.05 0.92
N VAL A 40 -7.43 8.15 -0.23
CA VAL A 40 -5.98 8.39 -0.28
C VAL A 40 -5.63 9.76 0.31
N GLU A 41 -6.38 10.80 -0.04
CA GLU A 41 -6.21 12.15 0.53
C GLU A 41 -6.37 12.12 2.07
N LEU A 42 -7.39 11.42 2.58
CA LEU A 42 -7.58 11.19 4.01
C LEU A 42 -6.38 10.47 4.66
N ILE A 43 -5.88 9.38 4.07
CA ILE A 43 -4.75 8.62 4.64
C ILE A 43 -3.48 9.46 4.73
N LEU A 44 -3.19 10.26 3.70
CA LEU A 44 -2.05 11.19 3.72
C LEU A 44 -2.17 12.20 4.87
N GLU A 45 -3.38 12.70 5.12
CA GLU A 45 -3.63 13.66 6.19
C GLU A 45 -3.59 13.04 7.59
N ILE A 46 -4.02 11.78 7.74
CA ILE A 46 -3.79 11.02 8.98
C ILE A 46 -2.28 10.85 9.22
N GLY A 47 -1.48 10.73 8.16
CA GLY A 47 -0.02 10.74 8.22
C GLY A 47 0.58 11.95 8.94
N GLU A 48 -0.05 13.12 8.82
CA GLU A 48 0.36 14.34 9.53
C GLU A 48 -0.05 14.34 11.03
N ARG A 49 -0.81 13.33 11.47
CA ARG A 49 -1.20 13.11 12.88
C ARG A 49 -0.37 12.03 13.56
N GLU A 50 0.27 11.17 12.77
CA GLU A 50 1.07 10.06 13.27
C GLU A 50 2.31 9.84 12.37
N PRO A 51 3.51 10.21 12.84
CA PRO A 51 4.75 9.94 12.12
C PRO A 51 4.90 8.45 11.80
N GLY A 52 5.14 8.13 10.53
CA GLY A 52 5.31 6.75 10.05
C GLY A 52 4.01 6.02 9.72
N TYR A 53 2.84 6.67 9.80
CA TYR A 53 1.57 6.06 9.39
C TYR A 53 1.51 5.74 7.89
N VAL A 54 2.08 6.61 7.05
CA VAL A 54 2.27 6.37 5.61
C VAL A 54 3.74 6.06 5.37
N ASP A 55 4.04 4.79 5.07
CA ASP A 55 5.40 4.29 4.84
C ASP A 55 5.93 4.72 3.46
N ALA A 56 5.09 4.65 2.42
CA ALA A 56 5.43 5.13 1.09
C ALA A 56 4.19 5.61 0.31
N TYR A 57 4.36 6.70 -0.45
CA TYR A 57 3.35 7.26 -1.34
C TYR A 57 3.93 7.48 -2.74
N TYR A 58 3.24 6.96 -3.75
CA TYR A 58 3.67 6.97 -5.16
C TYR A 58 2.67 7.69 -6.09
N GLY A 59 1.69 8.38 -5.50
CA GLY A 59 0.72 9.16 -6.28
C GLY A 59 1.21 10.58 -6.58
N PRO A 60 0.32 11.43 -7.11
CA PRO A 60 0.68 12.80 -7.46
C PRO A 60 1.22 13.60 -6.27
N PRO A 61 2.41 14.22 -6.37
CA PRO A 61 3.07 14.91 -5.25
C PRO A 61 2.22 16.04 -4.66
N GLU A 62 1.34 16.64 -5.47
CA GLU A 62 0.42 17.68 -5.02
C GLU A 62 -0.56 17.22 -3.93
N TRP A 63 -0.90 15.92 -3.86
CA TRP A 63 -1.81 15.42 -2.81
C TRP A 63 -1.12 15.36 -1.46
N GLN A 64 0.15 14.91 -1.43
CA GLN A 64 0.95 14.92 -0.21
C GLN A 64 1.23 16.36 0.25
N ALA A 65 1.55 17.26 -0.67
CA ALA A 65 1.72 18.67 -0.35
C ALA A 65 0.43 19.31 0.22
N ALA A 66 -0.74 18.94 -0.32
CA ALA A 66 -2.03 19.42 0.18
C ALA A 66 -2.33 18.92 1.60
N ALA A 67 -2.06 17.64 1.88
CA ALA A 67 -2.23 17.06 3.21
C ALA A 67 -1.36 17.77 4.27
N HIS A 68 -0.11 18.09 3.91
CA HIS A 68 0.83 18.79 4.79
C HIS A 68 0.46 20.26 5.04
N ALA A 69 -0.09 20.94 4.03
CA ALA A 69 -0.31 22.40 4.09
C ALA A 69 -1.33 22.82 5.16
N ASN A 70 -2.38 22.04 5.39
CA ASN A 70 -3.41 22.36 6.37
C ASN A 70 -4.13 21.10 6.90
N PRO A 71 -3.48 20.30 7.76
CA PRO A 71 -4.09 19.07 8.24
C PRO A 71 -5.28 19.38 9.15
N ARG A 72 -6.40 18.71 8.90
CA ARG A 72 -7.67 18.74 9.66
C ARG A 72 -7.56 17.97 10.97
N THR A 73 -8.33 18.39 11.97
CA THR A 73 -8.27 17.82 13.33
C THR A 73 -8.79 16.38 13.37
N LEU A 74 -8.39 15.59 14.38
CA LEU A 74 -8.85 14.20 14.53
C LEU A 74 -10.39 14.05 14.47
N PRO A 75 -11.22 14.90 15.10
CA PRO A 75 -12.67 14.81 14.98
C PRO A 75 -13.18 15.00 13.54
N VAL A 76 -12.55 15.89 12.77
CA VAL A 76 -12.92 16.13 11.36
C VAL A 76 -12.54 14.93 10.50
N LEU A 77 -11.35 14.35 10.72
CA LEU A 77 -10.91 13.13 10.03
C LEU A 77 -11.80 11.93 10.37
N LEU A 78 -12.25 11.81 11.62
CA LEU A 78 -13.22 10.79 12.03
C LEU A 78 -14.56 10.96 11.30
N GLN A 79 -15.06 12.20 11.18
CA GLN A 79 -16.28 12.46 10.41
C GLN A 79 -16.10 12.08 8.93
N GLU A 80 -14.94 12.39 8.34
CA GLU A 80 -14.63 11.99 6.96
C GLU A 80 -14.68 10.46 6.79
N THR A 81 -14.16 9.68 7.74
CA THR A 81 -14.26 8.21 7.65
C THR A 81 -15.72 7.72 7.68
N ALA A 82 -16.58 8.37 8.46
CA ALA A 82 -18.00 8.03 8.51
C ALA A 82 -18.71 8.37 7.19
N ASP A 83 -18.39 9.53 6.62
CA ASP A 83 -18.93 10.00 5.35
C ASP A 83 -18.50 9.10 4.18
N LEU A 84 -17.21 8.72 4.12
CA LEU A 84 -16.71 7.76 3.12
C LEU A 84 -17.38 6.39 3.26
N THR A 85 -17.57 5.90 4.49
CA THR A 85 -18.29 4.65 4.76
C THR A 85 -19.72 4.70 4.24
N ALA A 86 -20.44 5.80 4.51
CA ALA A 86 -21.81 5.98 4.03
C ALA A 86 -21.88 6.03 2.49
N ARG A 87 -20.96 6.78 1.85
CA ARG A 87 -20.85 6.86 0.38
C ARG A 87 -20.54 5.51 -0.25
N LEU A 88 -19.65 4.73 0.35
CA LEU A 88 -19.33 3.37 -0.12
C LEU A 88 -20.53 2.44 -0.02
N ASN A 89 -21.24 2.46 1.11
CA ASN A 89 -22.42 1.64 1.32
C ASN A 89 -23.54 1.96 0.31
N ALA A 90 -23.65 3.22 -0.14
CA ALA A 90 -24.63 3.65 -1.13
C ALA A 90 -24.34 3.18 -2.58
N ILE A 91 -23.12 2.72 -2.90
CA ILE A 91 -22.79 2.16 -4.22
C ILE A 91 -23.41 0.76 -4.34
N SER A 92 -24.34 0.55 -5.26
CA SER A 92 -24.80 -0.82 -5.59
C SER A 92 -23.68 -1.58 -6.31
N THR A 93 -23.60 -2.88 -6.03
CA THR A 93 -22.72 -3.83 -6.73
C THR A 93 -23.52 -4.87 -7.51
N ASP A 94 -24.81 -4.63 -7.72
CA ASP A 94 -25.69 -5.56 -8.42
C ASP A 94 -25.35 -5.60 -9.91
N GLY A 95 -25.01 -6.78 -10.42
CA GLY A 95 -24.59 -6.95 -11.80
C GLY A 95 -23.17 -6.48 -12.11
N GLU A 96 -22.39 -6.08 -11.10
CA GLU A 96 -20.99 -5.72 -11.25
C GLU A 96 -20.07 -6.96 -11.26
N ASP A 97 -18.90 -6.83 -11.89
CA ASP A 97 -17.90 -7.89 -11.90
C ASP A 97 -17.32 -8.15 -10.49
N ALA A 98 -16.92 -9.40 -10.24
CA ALA A 98 -16.37 -9.82 -8.94
C ALA A 98 -15.20 -8.95 -8.46
N ALA A 99 -14.40 -8.40 -9.38
CA ALA A 99 -13.30 -7.48 -9.07
C ALA A 99 -13.81 -6.15 -8.46
N ILE A 100 -14.92 -5.59 -8.96
CA ILE A 100 -15.53 -4.36 -8.43
C ILE A 100 -16.14 -4.62 -7.07
N VAL A 101 -16.83 -5.76 -6.90
CA VAL A 101 -17.38 -6.18 -5.60
C VAL A 101 -16.26 -6.29 -4.56
N GLN A 102 -15.15 -6.95 -4.92
CA GLN A 102 -14.00 -7.11 -4.03
C GLN A 102 -13.32 -5.77 -3.74
N ARG A 103 -13.19 -4.88 -4.74
CA ARG A 103 -12.60 -3.56 -4.56
C ARG A 103 -13.40 -2.69 -3.59
N LYS A 104 -14.74 -2.71 -3.68
CA LYS A 104 -15.61 -2.01 -2.70
C LYS A 104 -15.40 -2.57 -1.29
N LYS A 105 -15.42 -3.90 -1.14
CA LYS A 105 -15.21 -4.57 0.16
C LYS A 105 -13.85 -4.21 0.77
N TYR A 106 -12.81 -4.20 -0.05
CA TYR A 106 -11.46 -3.83 0.36
C TYR A 106 -11.38 -2.37 0.84
N LEU A 107 -11.96 -1.45 0.07
CA LEU A 107 -11.97 -0.03 0.44
C LEU A 107 -12.77 0.24 1.72
N LEU A 108 -13.90 -0.45 1.92
CA LEU A 108 -14.66 -0.40 3.19
C LEU A 108 -13.81 -0.85 4.39
N ALA A 109 -13.07 -1.95 4.27
CA ALA A 109 -12.18 -2.43 5.32
C ALA A 109 -11.08 -1.40 5.64
N HIS A 110 -10.52 -0.77 4.61
CA HIS A 110 -9.49 0.25 4.74
C HIS A 110 -9.98 1.54 5.41
N VAL A 111 -11.18 2.02 5.06
CA VAL A 111 -11.81 3.17 5.74
C VAL A 111 -12.12 2.82 7.20
N SER A 112 -12.59 1.60 7.47
CA SER A 112 -12.83 1.13 8.84
C SER A 112 -11.54 1.10 9.68
N ALA A 113 -10.43 0.64 9.11
CA ALA A 113 -9.12 0.63 9.78
C ALA A 113 -8.62 2.05 10.07
N ALA A 114 -8.79 2.99 9.12
CA ALA A 114 -8.47 4.40 9.33
C ALA A 114 -9.30 5.02 10.48
N ALA A 115 -10.61 4.73 10.52
CA ALA A 115 -11.49 5.16 11.61
C ALA A 115 -11.05 4.60 12.96
N ALA A 116 -10.70 3.30 13.02
CA ALA A 116 -10.18 2.68 14.23
C ALA A 116 -8.90 3.35 14.71
N ARG A 117 -7.94 3.60 13.81
CA ARG A 117 -6.69 4.27 14.19
C ARG A 117 -6.91 5.70 14.68
N LEU A 118 -7.80 6.46 14.03
CA LEU A 118 -8.16 7.80 14.49
C LEU A 118 -8.81 7.82 15.88
N ARG A 119 -9.62 6.81 16.21
CA ARG A 119 -10.16 6.67 17.58
C ARG A 119 -9.05 6.37 18.60
N MET A 120 -8.09 5.51 18.25
CA MET A 120 -6.92 5.25 19.09
C MET A 120 -6.07 6.52 19.31
N LEU A 121 -5.84 7.30 18.24
CA LEU A 121 -5.17 8.61 18.32
C LEU A 121 -5.96 9.62 19.18
N SER A 122 -7.28 9.43 19.31
CA SER A 122 -8.15 10.21 20.18
C SER A 122 -8.22 9.67 21.62
N GLY A 123 -7.44 8.65 21.96
CA GLY A 123 -7.29 8.10 23.30
C GLY A 123 -8.04 6.79 23.57
N GLU A 124 -8.79 6.23 22.61
CA GLU A 124 -9.41 4.92 22.78
C GLU A 124 -8.36 3.82 22.98
N GLN A 125 -8.56 2.98 23.99
CA GLN A 125 -7.73 1.80 24.25
C GLN A 125 -8.51 0.55 23.86
N MET A 126 -7.94 -0.25 22.97
CA MET A 126 -8.51 -1.52 22.52
C MET A 126 -7.77 -2.69 23.16
N SER A 127 -8.44 -3.83 23.30
CA SER A 127 -7.72 -5.08 23.60
C SER A 127 -6.87 -5.49 22.40
N PHE A 128 -5.80 -6.27 22.61
CA PHE A 128 -4.94 -6.74 21.50
C PHE A 128 -5.74 -7.41 20.37
N ALA A 129 -6.74 -8.23 20.72
CA ALA A 129 -7.54 -8.94 19.73
C ALA A 129 -8.51 -8.00 18.98
N ASP A 130 -9.04 -6.98 19.65
CA ASP A 130 -9.95 -6.01 19.02
C ASP A 130 -9.18 -5.01 18.15
N GLU A 131 -7.99 -4.59 18.58
CA GLU A 131 -7.08 -3.77 17.78
C GLU A 131 -6.65 -4.51 16.51
N ALA A 132 -6.20 -5.77 16.64
CA ALA A 132 -5.80 -6.58 15.50
C ALA A 132 -6.96 -6.77 14.50
N HIS A 133 -8.18 -6.94 15.00
CA HIS A 133 -9.35 -7.06 14.14
C HIS A 133 -9.70 -5.73 13.47
N ALA A 134 -9.67 -4.63 14.21
CA ALA A 134 -10.05 -3.31 13.70
C ALA A 134 -9.05 -2.79 12.65
N LEU A 135 -7.75 -3.04 12.83
CA LEU A 135 -6.70 -2.56 11.91
C LEU A 135 -6.40 -3.53 10.77
N PHE A 136 -6.44 -4.84 11.02
CA PHE A 136 -5.97 -5.86 10.06
C PHE A 136 -7.05 -6.87 9.65
N GLY A 137 -8.25 -6.81 10.24
CA GLY A 137 -9.34 -7.74 9.95
C GLY A 137 -9.15 -9.14 10.53
N ILE A 138 -8.12 -9.37 11.37
CA ILE A 138 -7.79 -10.68 11.93
C ILE A 138 -7.96 -10.65 13.44
N ARG A 139 -8.64 -11.66 13.99
CA ARG A 139 -8.80 -11.80 15.45
C ARG A 139 -7.92 -12.93 15.98
N PRO A 140 -6.75 -12.63 16.57
CA PRO A 140 -5.86 -13.66 17.07
C PRO A 140 -6.43 -14.35 18.30
N GLU A 141 -6.31 -15.68 18.35
CA GLU A 141 -6.58 -16.47 19.54
C GLU A 141 -5.28 -16.64 20.33
N LEU A 142 -5.25 -16.07 21.54
CA LEU A 142 -4.10 -16.17 22.42
C LEU A 142 -4.13 -17.50 23.18
N LYS A 143 -3.14 -18.34 22.91
CA LYS A 143 -2.95 -19.63 23.56
C LYS A 143 -2.11 -19.49 24.84
N PRO A 144 -2.36 -20.31 25.88
CA PRO A 144 -1.44 -20.41 27.00
C PRO A 144 -0.06 -20.88 26.53
N LEU A 145 1.00 -20.48 27.24
CA LEU A 145 2.37 -20.80 26.82
C LEU A 145 2.63 -22.31 26.69
N THR A 146 1.94 -23.13 27.49
CA THR A 146 2.03 -24.60 27.46
C THR A 146 1.60 -25.21 26.14
N ASP A 147 0.77 -24.53 25.34
CA ASP A 147 0.37 -25.03 24.01
C ASP A 147 1.55 -25.10 23.04
N TYR A 148 2.63 -24.37 23.31
CA TYR A 148 3.84 -24.38 22.49
C TYR A 148 4.84 -25.47 22.91
N ASP A 149 4.68 -26.10 24.08
CA ASP A 149 5.61 -27.12 24.61
C ASP A 149 5.83 -28.30 23.64
N PRO A 150 4.81 -28.85 22.95
CA PRO A 150 5.03 -29.91 21.97
C PRO A 150 5.88 -29.47 20.77
N ILE A 151 5.77 -28.20 20.37
CA ILE A 151 6.58 -27.63 19.28
C ILE A 151 8.02 -27.43 19.77
N LEU A 152 8.19 -26.91 20.99
CA LEU A 152 9.50 -26.76 21.62
C LEU A 152 10.20 -28.12 21.76
N ALA A 153 9.51 -29.17 22.18
CA ALA A 153 10.06 -30.52 22.27
C ALA A 153 10.50 -31.08 20.89
N ARG A 154 9.77 -30.76 19.82
CA ARG A 154 10.18 -31.12 18.45
C ARG A 154 11.45 -30.38 18.01
N ILE A 155 11.56 -29.09 18.34
CA ILE A 155 12.79 -28.33 18.06
C ILE A 155 13.94 -28.88 18.91
N ASP A 156 13.69 -29.21 20.17
CA ASP A 156 14.66 -29.79 21.11
C ASP A 156 15.27 -31.10 20.59
N ALA A 157 14.46 -31.95 19.98
CA ALA A 157 14.92 -33.19 19.36
C ALA A 157 15.70 -32.99 18.04
N LEU A 158 15.45 -31.87 17.32
CA LEU A 158 16.11 -31.58 16.05
C LEU A 158 17.48 -30.93 16.21
N ILE A 159 17.71 -30.22 17.31
CA ILE A 159 18.93 -29.46 17.54
C ILE A 159 19.82 -30.21 18.54
N PRO A 160 20.89 -30.89 18.10
CA PRO A 160 21.75 -31.68 18.97
C PRO A 160 22.59 -30.79 19.91
N GLY A 161 23.04 -31.38 21.03
CA GLY A 161 23.92 -30.73 22.01
C GLY A 161 23.33 -30.75 23.42
N GLU A 162 24.10 -30.25 24.39
CA GLU A 162 23.69 -30.13 25.79
C GLU A 162 23.34 -28.68 26.15
N GLY A 163 22.64 -28.46 27.27
CA GLY A 163 22.26 -27.14 27.76
C GLY A 163 20.89 -26.65 27.29
N ALA A 164 20.61 -25.36 27.52
CA ALA A 164 19.31 -24.77 27.22
C ALA A 164 19.02 -24.75 25.71
N LEU A 165 17.76 -25.03 25.33
CA LEU A 165 17.33 -25.06 23.92
C LEU A 165 17.70 -23.77 23.17
N THR A 166 17.52 -22.61 23.80
CA THR A 166 17.85 -21.30 23.22
C THR A 166 19.33 -21.18 22.83
N ASP A 167 20.24 -21.66 23.68
CA ASP A 167 21.68 -21.61 23.43
C ASP A 167 22.05 -22.55 22.28
N ARG A 168 21.47 -23.75 22.25
CA ARG A 168 21.66 -24.72 21.16
C ARG A 168 21.15 -24.19 19.82
N VAL A 169 19.97 -23.58 19.79
CA VAL A 169 19.41 -22.94 18.58
C VAL A 169 20.30 -21.79 18.10
N THR A 170 20.82 -20.99 19.04
CA THR A 170 21.73 -19.88 18.73
C THR A 170 23.04 -20.40 18.14
N ALA A 171 23.64 -21.41 18.76
CA ALA A 171 24.85 -22.06 18.25
C ALA A 171 24.62 -22.69 16.87
N PHE A 172 23.51 -23.40 16.68
CA PHE A 172 23.14 -23.97 15.38
C PHE A 172 23.01 -22.89 14.29
N ARG A 173 22.32 -21.77 14.59
CA ARG A 173 22.17 -20.64 13.64
C ARG A 173 23.50 -19.97 13.32
N SER A 174 24.46 -19.96 14.25
CA SER A 174 25.77 -19.33 14.05
C SER A 174 26.57 -19.98 12.91
N HIS A 175 26.34 -21.27 12.63
CA HIS A 175 26.99 -21.98 11.52
C HIS A 175 26.58 -21.46 10.13
N TYR A 176 25.47 -20.72 10.05
CA TYR A 176 24.94 -20.17 8.79
C TYR A 176 25.23 -18.67 8.64
N VAL A 177 26.03 -18.08 9.55
CA VAL A 177 26.44 -16.69 9.42
C VAL A 177 27.37 -16.56 8.22
N ILE A 178 26.95 -15.77 7.23
CA ILE A 178 27.76 -15.46 6.06
C ILE A 178 28.84 -14.45 6.47
N PRO A 179 30.14 -14.73 6.25
CA PRO A 179 31.21 -13.77 6.49
C PRO A 179 30.97 -12.46 5.70
N LYS A 180 31.29 -11.31 6.30
CA LYS A 180 30.99 -9.99 5.71
C LYS A 180 31.56 -9.82 4.31
N ASP A 181 32.77 -10.31 4.08
CA ASP A 181 33.49 -10.29 2.81
C ASP A 181 32.86 -11.21 1.74
N ARG A 182 31.95 -12.10 2.12
CA ARG A 182 31.24 -13.03 1.23
C ARG A 182 29.78 -12.66 1.00
N LEU A 183 29.24 -11.69 1.74
CA LEU A 183 27.81 -11.33 1.69
C LEU A 183 27.34 -11.04 0.26
N GLN A 184 28.04 -10.18 -0.48
CA GLN A 184 27.67 -9.81 -1.84
C GLN A 184 27.56 -11.03 -2.75
N VAL A 185 28.61 -11.86 -2.80
CA VAL A 185 28.68 -13.04 -3.68
C VAL A 185 27.57 -14.04 -3.35
N VAL A 186 27.30 -14.28 -2.06
CA VAL A 186 26.24 -15.21 -1.65
C VAL A 186 24.86 -14.66 -2.01
N MET A 187 24.61 -13.37 -1.74
CA MET A 187 23.32 -12.74 -2.04
C MET A 187 23.06 -12.69 -3.55
N ASP A 188 24.05 -12.33 -4.37
CA ASP A 188 23.92 -12.30 -5.83
C ASP A 188 23.56 -13.68 -6.39
N ALA A 189 24.23 -14.73 -5.91
CA ALA A 189 23.95 -16.10 -6.31
C ALA A 189 22.53 -16.53 -5.89
N ALA A 190 22.11 -16.21 -4.67
CA ALA A 190 20.77 -16.51 -4.17
C ALA A 190 19.69 -15.78 -4.97
N ILE A 191 19.89 -14.49 -5.27
CA ILE A 191 18.98 -13.66 -6.06
C ILE A 191 18.84 -14.22 -7.47
N ALA A 192 19.95 -14.54 -8.13
CA ALA A 192 19.93 -15.10 -9.48
C ALA A 192 19.17 -16.43 -9.54
N GLU A 193 19.39 -17.31 -8.56
CA GLU A 193 18.71 -18.60 -8.50
C GLU A 193 17.21 -18.47 -8.17
N CYS A 194 16.85 -17.58 -7.24
CA CYS A 194 15.46 -17.25 -6.95
C CYS A 194 14.76 -16.73 -8.21
N ARG A 195 15.36 -15.77 -8.93
CA ARG A 195 14.81 -15.24 -10.20
C ARG A 195 14.63 -16.36 -11.21
N ARG A 196 15.64 -17.21 -11.41
CA ARG A 196 15.59 -18.32 -12.37
C ARG A 196 14.42 -19.27 -12.08
N ARG A 197 14.18 -19.62 -10.81
CA ARG A 197 13.04 -20.47 -10.42
C ARG A 197 11.71 -19.75 -10.54
N THR A 198 11.64 -18.49 -10.13
CA THR A 198 10.42 -17.67 -10.23
C THR A 198 9.93 -17.58 -11.67
N LEU A 199 10.83 -17.35 -12.64
CA LEU A 199 10.46 -17.24 -14.06
C LEU A 199 9.88 -18.53 -14.67
N GLN A 200 10.05 -19.68 -14.01
CA GLN A 200 9.44 -20.94 -14.45
C GLN A 200 7.94 -21.02 -14.08
N HIS A 201 7.49 -20.21 -13.12
CA HIS A 201 6.15 -20.28 -12.54
C HIS A 201 5.36 -18.96 -12.64
N ILE A 202 6.06 -17.82 -12.67
CA ILE A 202 5.48 -16.48 -12.62
C ILE A 202 6.05 -15.68 -13.78
N ARG A 203 5.16 -15.12 -14.61
CA ARG A 203 5.55 -14.15 -15.65
C ARG A 203 5.83 -12.82 -14.97
N LEU A 204 7.02 -12.27 -15.20
CA LEU A 204 7.44 -10.97 -14.69
C LEU A 204 7.46 -9.94 -15.84
N PRO A 205 7.26 -8.65 -15.56
CA PRO A 205 7.50 -7.57 -16.53
C PRO A 205 8.92 -7.65 -17.11
N ALA A 206 9.07 -7.24 -18.37
CA ALA A 206 10.35 -7.36 -19.08
C ALA A 206 11.47 -6.52 -18.45
N ASP A 207 11.09 -5.45 -17.78
CA ASP A 207 11.91 -4.45 -17.10
C ASP A 207 11.96 -4.64 -15.57
N GLU A 208 11.41 -5.74 -15.04
CA GLU A 208 11.47 -6.03 -13.61
C GLU A 208 12.92 -6.25 -13.15
N SER A 209 13.33 -5.40 -12.20
CA SER A 209 14.64 -5.43 -11.57
C SER A 209 14.58 -4.84 -10.16
N PHE A 210 15.57 -5.17 -9.33
CA PHE A 210 15.83 -4.50 -8.07
C PHE A 210 17.34 -4.42 -7.82
N THR A 211 17.74 -3.46 -6.99
CA THR A 211 19.14 -3.30 -6.56
C THR A 211 19.25 -3.64 -5.08
N LEU A 212 20.21 -4.50 -4.73
CA LEU A 212 20.55 -4.78 -3.34
C LEU A 212 21.56 -3.76 -2.82
N ALA A 213 21.28 -3.20 -1.64
CA ALA A 213 22.22 -2.35 -0.92
C ALA A 213 22.36 -2.85 0.53
N PHE A 214 23.60 -2.91 1.02
CA PHE A 214 23.87 -3.24 2.42
C PHE A 214 23.89 -1.98 3.28
N VAL A 215 23.26 -2.06 4.45
CA VAL A 215 23.26 -1.01 5.47
C VAL A 215 23.70 -1.62 6.81
N GLY A 216 24.39 -0.84 7.65
CA GLY A 216 24.96 -1.31 8.92
C GLY A 216 24.45 -0.59 10.16
N ASP A 217 23.65 0.46 9.97
CA ASP A 217 23.23 1.42 10.99
C ASP A 217 21.71 1.38 11.24
N LYS A 218 21.04 0.31 10.80
CA LYS A 218 19.58 0.18 10.84
C LYS A 218 19.13 -0.90 11.84
N PRO A 219 17.97 -0.71 12.50
CA PRO A 219 17.45 -1.68 13.47
C PRO A 219 16.78 -2.90 12.82
N TRP A 220 16.76 -2.98 11.49
CA TRP A 220 16.09 -4.01 10.70
C TRP A 220 17.09 -4.81 9.85
N SER A 221 16.73 -6.06 9.52
CA SER A 221 17.57 -6.99 8.75
C SER A 221 17.40 -6.89 7.23
N GLY A 222 16.35 -6.21 6.78
CA GLY A 222 16.08 -5.94 5.37
C GLY A 222 14.88 -5.02 5.22
N TYR A 223 14.86 -4.25 4.14
CA TYR A 223 13.77 -3.36 3.77
C TYR A 223 13.77 -3.18 2.25
N ASN A 224 12.61 -2.95 1.64
CA ASN A 224 12.48 -2.71 0.21
C ASN A 224 11.71 -1.41 -0.07
N TYR A 225 12.17 -0.64 -1.05
CA TYR A 225 11.44 0.50 -1.59
C TYR A 225 10.99 0.17 -3.01
N TYR A 226 9.70 0.34 -3.29
CA TYR A 226 9.21 0.22 -4.66
C TYR A 226 9.57 1.51 -5.41
N GLN A 227 10.27 1.40 -6.53
CA GLN A 227 10.69 2.59 -7.31
C GLN A 227 9.77 2.89 -8.50
N GLY A 228 8.70 2.13 -8.70
CA GLY A 228 7.83 2.29 -9.87
C GLY A 228 8.43 1.74 -11.17
N ASN A 229 7.82 2.14 -12.29
CA ASN A 229 8.33 1.97 -13.66
C ASN A 229 8.46 0.53 -14.18
N SER A 230 7.71 -0.44 -13.65
CA SER A 230 7.70 -1.84 -14.11
C SER A 230 6.35 -2.26 -14.71
N ALA A 231 5.70 -1.33 -15.43
CA ALA A 231 4.35 -1.52 -16.01
C ALA A 231 4.40 -1.75 -17.53
#